data_AF-M1AZT8-F1
#
_entry.id   AF-M1AZT8-F1
#
_cell.length_a   1.000
_cell.length_b   1.000
_cell.length_c   1.000
_cell.angle_alpha   90.00
_cell.angle_beta   90.00
_cell.angle_gamma   90.00
#
_symmetry.space_group_name_H-M   'P 1'
#
loop_
_entity.id
_entity.type
_entity.pdbx_description
1 polymer ?
#
loop_
_entity_poly.entity_id
_entity_poly.type
_entity_poly.pdbx_seq_one_letter_code
_entity_poly.pdbx_strand_id
1 'polypeptide(L)'
;MTFSHVNITAPRDSPNTDGIHISHSTNIHVLDSYIGTGDDCIAMIAGSNNINISGVTCGPGHGISIGSLGNSPNEVVKDIHVKNCTLIATQNGLRIKTWASSNVGNITNITFEDIIMEKVRNPIFIDQHYCPIHHCSKQPSSVQIKDVTFNNVRGSSSSRRAVILDCSALFSCEKINLNDINLAYHGRHGHAIAFCAHAKGKATGKELPPSCLKESLNSST
;
A
#
# COMPACT_ATOMS: atom_id res chain seq x y z
N MET A 1 19.32 11.41 -1.35
CA MET A 1 18.76 12.60 -0.66
C MET A 1 18.05 12.12 0.60
N THR A 2 18.09 12.89 1.69
CA THR A 2 17.48 12.48 2.96
C THR A 2 16.61 13.60 3.51
N PHE A 3 15.38 13.27 3.87
CA PHE A 3 14.47 14.06 4.68
C PHE A 3 14.42 13.44 6.07
N SER A 4 14.74 14.19 7.12
CA SER A 4 14.75 13.67 8.49
C SER A 4 14.18 14.69 9.45
N HIS A 5 13.42 14.25 10.47
CA HIS A 5 12.82 15.13 11.48
C HIS A 5 11.92 16.22 10.88
N VAL A 6 11.27 15.89 9.77
CA VAL A 6 10.33 16.79 9.10
C VAL A 6 8.97 16.72 9.80
N ASN A 7 8.34 17.88 9.99
CA ASN A 7 6.98 17.97 10.51
C ASN A 7 6.09 18.68 9.48
N ILE A 8 5.12 17.96 8.92
CA ILE A 8 4.14 18.48 7.96
C ILE A 8 2.74 18.30 8.54
N THR A 9 1.96 19.37 8.54
CA THR A 9 0.59 19.38 9.07
C THR A 9 -0.36 20.10 8.12
N ALA A 10 -1.44 19.44 7.74
CA ALA A 10 -2.61 20.03 7.08
C ALA A 10 -3.90 19.42 7.65
N PRO A 11 -5.05 20.13 7.54
CA PRO A 11 -6.34 19.59 7.96
C PRO A 11 -6.68 18.28 7.22
N ARG A 12 -7.37 17.35 7.91
CA ARG A 12 -7.77 16.04 7.37
C ARG A 12 -8.60 16.13 6.08
N ASP A 13 -9.41 17.19 5.96
CA ASP A 13 -10.32 17.44 4.86
C ASP A 13 -9.72 18.36 3.78
N SER A 14 -8.43 18.71 3.90
CA SER A 14 -7.74 19.55 2.91
C SER A 14 -7.33 18.72 1.69
N PRO A 15 -7.97 18.93 0.52
CA PRO A 15 -7.75 18.08 -0.64
C PRO A 15 -6.33 18.23 -1.17
N ASN A 16 -5.74 17.12 -1.63
CA ASN A 16 -4.46 17.09 -2.36
C ASN A 16 -3.28 17.73 -1.61
N THR A 17 -3.29 17.66 -0.28
CA THR A 17 -2.20 18.12 0.58
C THR A 17 -1.21 17.00 0.86
N ASP A 18 -0.70 16.34 -0.17
CA ASP A 18 0.29 15.27 -0.02
C ASP A 18 1.49 15.75 0.81
N GLY A 19 2.02 14.90 1.69
CA GLY A 19 3.18 15.21 2.51
C GLY A 19 4.47 15.24 1.69
N ILE A 20 4.99 14.05 1.37
CA ILE A 20 6.16 13.91 0.49
C ILE A 20 5.77 13.12 -0.75
N HIS A 21 5.93 13.75 -1.92
CA HIS A 21 5.65 13.12 -3.21
C HIS A 21 6.98 12.84 -3.95
N ILE A 22 7.28 11.55 -4.16
CA ILE A 22 8.54 11.08 -4.74
C ILE A 22 8.26 10.55 -6.15
N SER A 23 8.99 11.09 -7.13
CA SER A 23 8.89 10.75 -8.55
C SER A 23 10.26 10.82 -9.20
N HIS A 24 10.54 9.95 -10.17
CA HIS A 24 11.79 9.93 -10.95
C HIS A 24 13.06 10.13 -10.11
N SER A 25 13.13 9.43 -8.98
CA SER A 25 14.14 9.65 -7.94
C SER A 25 14.72 8.33 -7.48
N THR A 26 16.02 8.32 -7.17
CA THR A 26 16.72 7.15 -6.65
C THR A 26 17.49 7.50 -5.37
N ASN A 27 17.59 6.56 -4.43
CA ASN A 27 18.30 6.73 -3.16
C ASN A 27 17.71 7.87 -2.31
N ILE A 28 16.40 7.80 -2.06
CA ILE A 28 15.69 8.75 -1.17
C ILE A 28 15.45 8.09 0.18
N HIS A 29 15.71 8.84 1.24
CA HIS A 29 15.43 8.44 2.61
C HIS A 29 14.45 9.42 3.25
N VAL A 30 13.38 8.91 3.88
CA VAL A 30 12.47 9.70 4.73
C VAL A 30 12.49 9.10 6.12
N LEU A 31 13.03 9.83 7.09
CA LEU A 31 13.39 9.31 8.40
C LEU A 31 12.72 10.12 9.52
N ASP A 32 12.27 9.44 10.57
CA ASP A 32 11.96 10.03 11.88
C ASP A 32 11.10 11.30 11.81
N SER A 33 10.02 11.24 11.02
CA SER A 33 9.21 12.41 10.65
C SER A 33 7.75 12.25 11.07
N TYR A 34 7.07 13.38 11.26
CA TYR A 34 5.62 13.43 11.51
C TYR A 34 4.92 14.10 10.33
N ILE A 35 3.97 13.40 9.72
CA ILE A 35 3.25 13.90 8.54
C ILE A 35 1.75 13.62 8.74
N GLY A 36 0.99 14.68 8.98
CA GLY A 36 -0.48 14.63 9.04
C GLY A 36 -1.07 15.52 7.98
N THR A 37 -1.86 14.98 7.06
CA THR A 37 -2.36 15.72 5.90
C THR A 37 -3.81 15.35 5.56
N GLY A 38 -4.37 15.97 4.52
CA GLY A 38 -5.66 15.57 3.95
C GLY A 38 -5.55 14.62 2.75
N ASP A 39 -4.33 14.28 2.30
CA ASP A 39 -4.08 13.29 1.24
C ASP A 39 -2.95 12.33 1.64
N ASP A 40 -2.20 11.77 0.69
CA ASP A 40 -1.13 10.81 0.97
C ASP A 40 -0.07 11.40 1.92
N CYS A 41 0.31 10.61 2.94
CA CYS A 41 1.40 10.96 3.84
C CYS A 41 2.71 10.99 3.06
N ILE A 42 2.98 9.89 2.35
CA ILE A 42 4.08 9.78 1.40
C ILE A 42 3.56 9.04 0.18
N ALA A 43 3.76 9.62 -1.00
CA ALA A 43 3.41 9.03 -2.29
C ALA A 43 4.68 8.71 -3.08
N MET A 44 4.81 7.47 -3.57
CA MET A 44 5.89 7.06 -4.48
C MET A 44 5.27 6.72 -5.83
N ILE A 45 5.59 7.49 -6.86
CA ILE A 45 5.06 7.32 -8.22
C ILE A 45 6.16 6.93 -9.20
N ALA A 46 5.85 6.97 -10.49
CA ALA A 46 6.72 6.56 -11.59
C ALA A 46 8.19 6.99 -11.41
N GLY A 47 9.11 6.05 -11.61
CA GLY A 47 10.54 6.27 -11.52
C GLY A 47 11.11 6.29 -10.09
N SER A 48 10.30 6.00 -9.06
CA SER A 48 10.79 5.81 -7.69
C SER A 48 11.56 4.51 -7.56
N ASN A 49 12.82 4.60 -7.11
CA ASN A 49 13.74 3.47 -7.04
C ASN A 49 14.63 3.55 -5.79
N ASN A 50 14.82 2.47 -5.05
CA ASN A 50 15.64 2.46 -3.83
C ASN A 50 15.25 3.57 -2.84
N ILE A 51 14.01 3.47 -2.33
CA ILE A 51 13.43 4.43 -1.39
C ILE A 51 13.30 3.77 -0.03
N ASN A 52 13.82 4.41 1.01
CA ASN A 52 13.73 3.93 2.38
C ASN A 52 12.93 4.91 3.24
N ILE A 53 11.86 4.45 3.88
CA ILE A 53 11.00 5.22 4.77
C ILE A 53 11.07 4.56 6.14
N SER A 54 11.55 5.26 7.17
CA SER A 54 11.74 4.66 8.49
C SER A 54 11.37 5.60 9.63
N GLY A 55 10.72 5.10 10.68
CA GLY A 55 10.41 5.91 11.86
C GLY A 55 9.37 7.01 11.62
N VAL A 56 8.57 6.90 10.55
CA VAL A 56 7.58 7.93 10.19
C VAL A 56 6.25 7.68 10.90
N THR A 57 5.68 8.73 11.47
CA THR A 57 4.30 8.75 11.95
C THR A 57 3.43 9.49 10.94
N CYS A 58 2.47 8.78 10.34
CA CYS A 58 1.50 9.32 9.40
C CYS A 58 0.13 9.44 10.06
N GLY A 59 -0.54 10.58 9.96
CA GLY A 59 -1.92 10.68 10.42
C GLY A 59 -2.35 12.06 10.87
N PRO A 60 -3.53 12.56 10.43
CA PRO A 60 -4.47 11.95 9.49
C PRO A 60 -3.93 11.93 8.03
N GLY A 61 -4.74 11.43 7.07
CA GLY A 61 -4.40 11.43 5.63
C GLY A 61 -4.78 10.12 4.92
N HIS A 62 -4.20 9.86 3.75
CA HIS A 62 -4.47 8.69 2.91
C HIS A 62 -3.46 7.54 3.05
N GLY A 63 -2.45 7.69 3.92
CA GLY A 63 -1.47 6.67 4.24
C GLY A 63 -0.18 6.77 3.43
N ILE A 64 0.61 5.70 3.42
CA ILE A 64 1.81 5.57 2.60
C ILE A 64 1.42 4.82 1.33
N SER A 65 1.52 5.51 0.20
CA SER A 65 0.98 5.04 -1.08
C SER A 65 2.05 4.86 -2.14
N ILE A 66 2.04 3.73 -2.83
CA ILE A 66 2.71 3.54 -4.12
C ILE A 66 1.66 3.73 -5.22
N GLY A 67 1.92 4.67 -6.13
CA GLY A 67 1.03 5.03 -7.23
C GLY A 67 0.28 6.35 -7.05
N SER A 68 -0.62 6.69 -7.98
CA SER A 68 -1.12 5.80 -9.03
C SER A 68 -0.11 5.53 -10.14
N LEU A 69 -0.04 4.27 -10.58
CA LEU A 69 0.79 3.82 -11.70
C LEU A 69 -0.05 3.34 -12.88
N GLY A 70 0.52 3.48 -14.08
CA GLY A 70 -0.02 3.03 -15.34
C GLY A 70 -0.72 4.11 -16.17
N ASN A 71 -0.57 5.39 -15.79
CA ASN A 71 -1.11 6.50 -16.59
C ASN A 71 -0.29 6.72 -17.87
N SER A 72 1.03 6.51 -17.78
CA SER A 72 1.97 6.60 -18.90
C SER A 72 2.60 5.24 -19.21
N PRO A 73 3.13 5.03 -20.42
CA PRO A 73 3.84 3.80 -20.77
C PRO A 73 5.09 3.56 -19.94
N ASN A 74 5.33 2.31 -19.57
CA ASN A 74 6.57 1.83 -18.95
C ASN A 74 6.90 2.48 -17.59
N GLU A 75 5.88 2.87 -16.82
CA GLU A 75 6.07 3.36 -15.45
C GLU A 75 6.55 2.22 -14.54
N VAL A 76 7.62 2.48 -13.79
CA VAL A 76 8.23 1.51 -12.87
C VAL A 76 8.38 2.12 -11.49
N VAL A 77 8.05 1.36 -10.45
CA VAL A 77 8.47 1.59 -9.06
C VAL A 77 9.12 0.32 -8.55
N LYS A 78 10.29 0.45 -7.92
CA LYS A 78 10.99 -0.72 -7.39
C LYS A 78 11.85 -0.42 -6.18
N ASP A 79 12.21 -1.46 -5.45
CA ASP A 79 13.17 -1.41 -4.35
C ASP A 79 12.73 -0.40 -3.28
N ILE A 80 11.52 -0.62 -2.73
CA ILE A 80 10.94 0.27 -1.71
C ILE A 80 10.93 -0.47 -0.38
N HIS A 81 11.47 0.16 0.66
CA HIS A 81 11.42 -0.35 2.02
C HIS A 81 10.77 0.68 2.94
N VAL A 82 9.70 0.28 3.61
CA VAL A 82 8.99 1.08 4.62
C VAL A 82 9.06 0.31 5.92
N LYS A 83 9.70 0.87 6.94
CA LYS A 83 9.99 0.19 8.20
C LYS A 83 9.61 1.02 9.42
N ASN A 84 9.17 0.37 10.49
CA ASN A 84 9.01 1.00 11.80
C ASN A 84 8.18 2.29 11.74
N CYS A 85 7.04 2.24 11.05
CA CYS A 85 6.17 3.39 10.87
C CYS A 85 4.84 3.19 11.61
N THR A 86 4.22 4.30 12.01
CA THR A 86 2.92 4.29 12.69
C THR A 86 1.91 5.08 11.86
N LEU A 87 0.76 4.49 11.57
CA LEU A 87 -0.32 5.13 10.81
C LEU A 87 -1.54 5.30 11.69
N ILE A 88 -1.98 6.55 11.88
CA ILE A 88 -3.00 6.95 12.85
C ILE A 88 -4.17 7.61 12.13
N ALA A 89 -5.35 7.00 12.24
CA ALA A 89 -6.62 7.51 11.74
C ALA A 89 -6.56 7.98 10.27
N THR A 90 -5.76 7.28 9.45
CA THR A 90 -5.67 7.48 8.00
C THR A 90 -6.76 6.67 7.27
N GLN A 91 -7.10 7.10 6.06
CA GLN A 91 -8.01 6.37 5.17
C GLN A 91 -7.43 5.02 4.76
N ASN A 92 -6.14 4.97 4.43
CA ASN A 92 -5.44 3.73 4.12
C ASN A 92 -4.15 3.67 4.92
N GLY A 93 -3.65 2.46 5.13
CA GLY A 93 -2.36 2.23 5.74
C GLY A 93 -1.29 2.19 4.66
N LEU A 94 -0.98 0.97 4.25
CA LEU A 94 -0.03 0.65 3.19
C LEU A 94 -0.83 0.41 1.91
N ARG A 95 -0.70 1.33 0.95
CA ARG A 95 -1.50 1.32 -0.28
C ARG A 95 -0.64 1.13 -1.52
N ILE A 96 -1.08 0.28 -2.45
CA ILE A 96 -0.58 0.23 -3.82
C ILE A 96 -1.77 0.45 -4.74
N LYS A 97 -1.74 1.47 -5.60
CA LYS A 97 -2.83 1.83 -6.50
C LYS A 97 -2.36 1.87 -7.95
N THR A 98 -3.02 1.17 -8.86
CA THR A 98 -2.77 1.23 -10.31
C THR A 98 -4.07 1.52 -11.04
N TRP A 99 -3.98 2.29 -12.13
CA TRP A 99 -5.14 2.63 -12.94
C TRP A 99 -5.86 1.37 -13.43
N ALA A 100 -7.19 1.38 -13.44
CA ALA A 100 -8.00 0.28 -13.98
C ALA A 100 -7.62 0.03 -15.45
N SER A 101 -7.89 0.98 -16.33
CA SER A 101 -7.41 0.95 -17.71
C SER A 101 -6.03 1.58 -17.77
N SER A 102 -4.98 0.77 -17.74
CA SER A 102 -3.61 1.26 -17.67
C SER A 102 -2.74 0.86 -18.85
N ASN A 103 -1.69 1.64 -19.06
CA ASN A 103 -0.53 1.19 -19.81
C ASN A 103 0.22 0.09 -19.04
N VAL A 104 1.14 -0.59 -19.73
CA VAL A 104 2.06 -1.56 -19.14
C VAL A 104 3.02 -0.83 -18.20
N GLY A 105 3.22 -1.39 -17.01
CA GLY A 105 4.14 -0.88 -15.99
C GLY A 105 4.51 -1.98 -15.00
N ASN A 106 5.37 -1.67 -14.03
CA ASN A 106 5.85 -2.65 -13.05
C ASN A 106 6.04 -2.06 -11.65
N ILE A 107 5.58 -2.78 -10.63
CA ILE A 107 5.84 -2.52 -9.22
C ILE A 107 6.48 -3.78 -8.65
N THR A 108 7.74 -3.69 -8.22
CA THR A 108 8.48 -4.89 -7.78
C THR A 108 9.38 -4.64 -6.58
N ASN A 109 9.61 -5.68 -5.77
CA ASN A 109 10.51 -5.65 -4.62
C ASN A 109 10.13 -4.55 -3.62
N ILE A 110 8.95 -4.71 -3.01
CA ILE A 110 8.39 -3.78 -2.04
C ILE A 110 8.31 -4.48 -0.69
N THR A 111 8.84 -3.85 0.36
CA THR A 111 8.75 -4.38 1.71
C THR A 111 8.17 -3.34 2.65
N PHE A 112 7.09 -3.70 3.34
CA PHE A 112 6.54 -2.98 4.47
C PHE A 112 6.76 -3.82 5.73
N GLU A 113 7.44 -3.27 6.72
CA GLU A 113 7.95 -4.03 7.88
C GLU A 113 7.72 -3.27 9.19
N ASP A 114 7.30 -3.96 10.23
CA ASP A 114 7.15 -3.40 11.58
C ASP A 114 6.21 -2.18 11.60
N ILE A 115 4.99 -2.34 11.11
CA ILE A 115 4.03 -1.25 10.93
C ILE A 115 2.95 -1.30 12.01
N ILE A 116 2.71 -0.17 12.68
CA ILE A 116 1.64 0.00 13.66
C ILE A 116 0.47 0.73 13.00
N MET A 117 -0.73 0.17 13.16
CA MET A 117 -1.99 0.73 12.65
C MET A 117 -2.89 1.14 13.80
N GLU A 118 -3.34 2.39 13.83
CA GLU A 118 -4.27 2.91 14.82
C GLU A 118 -5.52 3.46 14.15
N LYS A 119 -6.62 2.72 14.21
CA LYS A 119 -7.93 3.11 13.65
C LYS A 119 -7.86 3.45 12.15
N VAL A 120 -6.95 2.81 11.43
CA VAL A 120 -6.77 3.00 9.97
C VAL A 120 -7.92 2.35 9.22
N ARG A 121 -8.54 3.03 8.25
CA ARG A 121 -9.74 2.48 7.59
C ARG A 121 -9.42 1.26 6.71
N ASN A 122 -8.40 1.34 5.86
CA ASN A 122 -7.93 0.21 5.04
C ASN A 122 -6.43 -0.05 5.31
N PRO A 123 -6.06 -0.82 6.36
CA PRO A 123 -4.66 -1.01 6.75
C PRO A 123 -3.74 -1.53 5.64
N ILE A 124 -4.12 -2.58 4.92
CA ILE A 124 -3.37 -3.10 3.78
C ILE A 124 -4.29 -3.07 2.57
N PHE A 125 -3.90 -2.35 1.51
CA PHE A 125 -4.75 -2.16 0.34
C PHE A 125 -3.97 -2.15 -0.97
N ILE A 126 -4.19 -3.15 -1.82
CA ILE A 126 -3.81 -3.13 -3.22
C ILE A 126 -5.07 -2.94 -4.05
N ASP A 127 -5.08 -1.90 -4.88
CA ASP A 127 -6.18 -1.52 -5.77
C ASP A 127 -5.67 -1.39 -7.20
N GLN A 128 -5.92 -2.41 -8.03
CA GLN A 128 -5.65 -2.35 -9.47
C GLN A 128 -6.86 -1.89 -10.30
N HIS A 129 -7.85 -1.29 -9.65
CA HIS A 129 -9.06 -0.76 -10.25
C HIS A 129 -9.18 0.76 -10.03
N TYR A 130 -8.07 1.43 -9.73
CA TYR A 130 -8.06 2.84 -9.36
C TYR A 130 -8.64 3.69 -10.49
N CYS A 131 -9.66 4.47 -10.14
CA CYS A 131 -10.42 5.29 -11.05
C CYS A 131 -10.93 6.55 -10.34
N PRO A 132 -10.13 7.63 -10.30
CA PRO A 132 -10.49 8.86 -9.61
C PRO A 132 -11.51 9.71 -10.38
N ILE A 133 -11.79 9.41 -11.65
CA ILE A 133 -12.75 10.11 -12.51
C ILE A 133 -13.93 9.20 -12.83
N HIS A 134 -15.17 9.71 -12.88
CA HIS A 134 -16.38 8.87 -13.05
C HIS A 134 -16.49 8.09 -14.38
N HIS A 135 -15.55 8.27 -15.32
CA HIS A 135 -15.58 7.71 -16.68
C HIS A 135 -14.34 6.90 -17.05
N CYS A 136 -13.78 6.10 -16.13
CA CYS A 136 -12.71 5.18 -16.53
C CYS A 136 -13.25 3.99 -17.31
N SER A 137 -12.47 3.57 -18.29
CA SER A 137 -12.66 2.28 -18.96
C SER A 137 -12.58 1.15 -17.94
N LYS A 138 -13.43 0.13 -18.11
CA LYS A 138 -13.49 -1.09 -17.27
C LYS A 138 -12.42 -2.13 -17.65
N GLN A 139 -11.47 -1.77 -18.51
CA GLN A 139 -10.39 -2.68 -18.86
C GLN A 139 -9.54 -3.00 -17.62
N PRO A 140 -9.06 -4.24 -17.46
CA PRO A 140 -8.18 -4.60 -16.35
C PRO A 140 -6.81 -3.91 -16.44
N SER A 141 -6.18 -3.69 -15.28
CA SER A 141 -4.85 -3.06 -15.22
C SER A 141 -3.80 -3.95 -15.86
N SER A 142 -2.90 -3.32 -16.60
CA SER A 142 -1.72 -3.92 -17.24
C SER A 142 -0.42 -3.67 -16.46
N VAL A 143 -0.51 -3.14 -15.23
CA VAL A 143 0.66 -2.98 -14.34
C VAL A 143 0.88 -4.30 -13.60
N GLN A 144 2.08 -4.87 -13.74
CA GLN A 144 2.45 -6.04 -12.95
C GLN A 144 2.84 -5.59 -11.53
N ILE A 145 2.19 -6.16 -10.51
CA ILE A 145 2.62 -6.04 -9.11
C ILE A 145 3.22 -7.37 -8.69
N LYS A 146 4.47 -7.39 -8.26
CA LYS A 146 5.18 -8.62 -7.91
C LYS A 146 6.12 -8.42 -6.74
N ASP A 147 6.29 -9.46 -5.93
CA ASP A 147 7.29 -9.47 -4.85
C ASP A 147 7.05 -8.33 -3.85
N VAL A 148 5.88 -8.38 -3.21
CA VAL A 148 5.46 -7.42 -2.19
C VAL A 148 5.33 -8.16 -0.88
N THR A 149 6.07 -7.71 0.13
CA THR A 149 6.08 -8.31 1.46
C THR A 149 5.50 -7.33 2.46
N PHE A 150 4.49 -7.79 3.20
CA PHE A 150 3.98 -7.16 4.40
C PHE A 150 4.41 -8.02 5.59
N ASN A 151 5.24 -7.47 6.46
CA ASN A 151 5.84 -8.19 7.58
C ASN A 151 5.57 -7.48 8.91
N ASN A 152 5.03 -8.20 9.88
CA ASN A 152 4.74 -7.67 11.22
C ASN A 152 3.88 -6.38 11.18
N VAL A 153 2.74 -6.44 10.49
CA VAL A 153 1.77 -5.34 10.44
C VAL A 153 0.69 -5.58 11.49
N ARG A 154 0.60 -4.69 12.47
CA ARG A 154 -0.22 -4.90 13.67
C ARG A 154 -1.03 -3.68 14.09
N GLY A 155 -2.13 -3.90 14.80
CA GLY A 155 -2.93 -2.85 15.42
C GLY A 155 -4.41 -2.95 15.08
N SER A 156 -5.04 -1.81 14.78
CA SER A 156 -6.49 -1.71 14.62
C SER A 156 -6.93 -1.09 13.29
N SER A 157 -7.94 -1.71 12.70
CA SER A 157 -8.70 -1.22 11.54
C SER A 157 -9.98 -0.51 12.01
N SER A 158 -10.36 0.56 11.33
CA SER A 158 -11.69 1.18 11.49
C SER A 158 -12.73 0.68 10.49
N SER A 159 -12.34 -0.17 9.53
CA SER A 159 -13.26 -0.92 8.67
C SER A 159 -13.14 -2.44 8.88
N ARG A 160 -14.20 -3.17 8.55
CA ARG A 160 -14.20 -4.64 8.70
C ARG A 160 -13.19 -5.31 7.75
N ARG A 161 -13.01 -4.80 6.53
CA ARG A 161 -12.03 -5.32 5.57
C ARG A 161 -10.66 -4.70 5.88
N ALA A 162 -9.87 -5.39 6.67
CA ALA A 162 -8.56 -4.89 7.12
C ALA A 162 -7.45 -5.13 6.08
N VAL A 163 -7.60 -6.19 5.27
CA VAL A 163 -6.70 -6.54 4.17
C VAL A 163 -7.52 -6.64 2.89
N ILE A 164 -7.14 -5.87 1.88
CA ILE A 164 -7.80 -5.86 0.57
C ILE A 164 -6.72 -5.96 -0.50
N LEU A 165 -6.68 -7.09 -1.22
CA LEU A 165 -5.77 -7.32 -2.34
C LEU A 165 -6.62 -7.50 -3.60
N ASP A 166 -7.03 -6.40 -4.21
CA ASP A 166 -7.93 -6.38 -5.36
C ASP A 166 -7.12 -6.18 -6.64
N CYS A 167 -6.62 -7.30 -7.17
CA CYS A 167 -5.68 -7.32 -8.27
C CYS A 167 -6.37 -7.60 -9.62
N SER A 168 -5.70 -7.21 -10.69
CA SER A 168 -6.16 -7.35 -12.07
C SER A 168 -6.29 -8.82 -12.46
N ALA A 169 -7.37 -9.16 -13.15
CA ALA A 169 -7.53 -10.47 -13.77
C ALA A 169 -6.53 -10.70 -14.91
N LEU A 170 -6.05 -9.64 -15.55
CA LEU A 170 -5.09 -9.71 -16.66
C LEU A 170 -3.65 -9.83 -16.15
N PHE A 171 -3.30 -9.04 -15.13
CA PHE A 171 -1.99 -9.07 -14.46
C PHE A 171 -2.19 -9.31 -12.97
N SER A 172 -2.34 -10.57 -12.59
CA SER A 172 -2.50 -10.96 -11.18
C SER A 172 -1.32 -10.48 -10.35
N CYS A 173 -1.56 -10.10 -9.10
CA CYS A 173 -0.48 -9.86 -8.15
C CYS A 173 0.25 -11.17 -7.86
N GLU A 174 1.57 -11.18 -7.95
CA GLU A 174 2.39 -12.38 -7.77
C GLU A 174 3.38 -12.24 -6.60
N LYS A 175 3.67 -13.35 -5.93
CA LYS A 175 4.64 -13.39 -4.82
C LYS A 175 4.29 -12.37 -3.73
N ILE A 176 3.02 -12.27 -3.37
CA ILE A 176 2.59 -11.46 -2.22
C ILE A 176 2.86 -12.26 -0.94
N ASN A 177 3.61 -11.70 -0.01
CA ASN A 177 3.91 -12.34 1.26
C ASN A 177 3.21 -11.57 2.39
N LEU A 178 2.37 -12.26 3.16
CA LEU A 178 1.73 -11.74 4.37
C LEU A 178 2.31 -12.47 5.58
N ASN A 179 3.22 -11.83 6.31
CA ASN A 179 3.91 -12.44 7.44
C ASN A 179 3.52 -11.69 8.72
N ASP A 180 3.07 -12.42 9.72
CA ASP A 180 2.71 -11.87 11.04
C ASP A 180 1.75 -10.67 10.98
N ILE A 181 0.64 -10.85 10.27
CA ILE A 181 -0.44 -9.86 10.19
C ILE A 181 -1.34 -10.00 11.42
N ASN A 182 -1.51 -8.90 12.17
CA ASN A 182 -2.32 -8.86 13.39
C ASN A 182 -3.15 -7.57 13.50
N LEU A 183 -4.22 -7.50 12.72
CA LEU A 183 -5.12 -6.37 12.58
C LEU A 183 -6.50 -6.70 13.17
N ALA A 184 -6.86 -6.02 14.25
CA ALA A 184 -8.16 -6.15 14.88
C ALA A 184 -9.16 -5.14 14.32
N TYR A 185 -10.43 -5.53 14.24
CA TYR A 185 -11.55 -4.62 14.01
C TYR A 185 -12.52 -4.79 15.18
N HIS A 186 -12.90 -3.68 15.80
CA HIS A 186 -13.75 -3.64 17.00
C HIS A 186 -15.16 -3.07 16.74
N GLY A 187 -15.58 -3.00 15.47
CA GLY A 187 -16.92 -2.51 15.15
C GLY A 187 -18.00 -3.58 15.32
N ARG A 188 -19.27 -3.16 15.17
CA ARG A 188 -20.45 -3.99 15.46
C ARG A 188 -20.65 -5.20 14.54
N HIS A 189 -19.90 -5.28 13.44
CA HIS A 189 -20.09 -6.30 12.39
C HIS A 189 -19.13 -7.50 12.48
N GLY A 190 -18.60 -7.78 13.67
CA GLY A 190 -17.73 -8.92 13.95
C GLY A 190 -16.25 -8.59 13.80
N HIS A 191 -15.45 -9.60 13.46
CA HIS A 191 -13.99 -9.48 13.37
C HIS A 191 -13.51 -8.92 12.03
N ALA A 192 -12.24 -8.50 12.00
CA ALA A 192 -11.56 -8.12 10.77
C ALA A 192 -11.58 -9.28 9.77
N ILE A 193 -11.64 -8.96 8.48
CA ILE A 193 -11.58 -9.92 7.38
C ILE A 193 -10.57 -9.47 6.32
N ALA A 194 -10.08 -10.45 5.55
CA ALA A 194 -9.28 -10.24 4.36
C ALA A 194 -10.11 -10.48 3.09
N PHE A 195 -9.84 -9.74 2.01
CA PHE A 195 -10.41 -9.94 0.68
C PHE A 195 -9.30 -9.98 -0.36
N CYS A 196 -9.36 -10.97 -1.26
CA CYS A 196 -8.38 -11.16 -2.32
C CYS A 196 -9.11 -11.46 -3.65
N ALA A 197 -8.74 -10.74 -4.70
CA ALA A 197 -9.07 -11.05 -6.08
C ALA A 197 -7.78 -11.09 -6.89
N HIS A 198 -7.56 -12.17 -7.64
CA HIS A 198 -6.38 -12.35 -8.49
C HIS A 198 -5.02 -12.08 -7.80
N ALA A 199 -4.91 -12.41 -6.51
CA ALA A 199 -3.68 -12.28 -5.75
C ALA A 199 -3.12 -13.66 -5.39
N LYS A 200 -1.85 -13.90 -5.74
CA LYS A 200 -1.13 -15.15 -5.51
C LYS A 200 0.06 -14.92 -4.59
N GLY A 201 0.23 -15.79 -3.61
CA GLY A 201 1.23 -15.57 -2.58
C GLY A 201 1.18 -16.59 -1.47
N LYS A 202 1.76 -16.24 -0.34
CA LYS A 202 1.75 -17.05 0.88
C LYS A 202 1.52 -16.18 2.10
N ALA A 203 0.92 -16.77 3.12
CA ALA A 203 0.85 -16.17 4.45
C ALA A 203 1.56 -17.08 5.46
N THR A 204 2.23 -16.48 6.44
CA THR A 204 2.95 -17.22 7.48
C THR A 204 2.87 -16.51 8.83
N GLY A 205 3.03 -17.26 9.92
CA GLY A 205 3.03 -16.71 11.27
C GLY A 205 1.63 -16.33 11.76
N LYS A 206 1.51 -15.16 12.40
CA LYS A 206 0.20 -14.64 12.83
C LYS A 206 -0.65 -14.21 11.63
N GLU A 207 -1.89 -14.67 11.58
CA GLU A 207 -2.84 -14.34 10.51
C GLU A 207 -4.18 -13.89 11.10
N LEU A 208 -4.22 -12.67 11.62
CA LEU A 208 -5.45 -11.99 12.01
C LEU A 208 -5.56 -10.70 11.19
N PRO A 209 -6.55 -10.56 10.28
CA PRO A 209 -7.51 -11.58 9.86
C PRO A 209 -6.84 -12.79 9.17
N PRO A 210 -7.52 -13.96 9.11
CA PRO A 210 -7.05 -15.08 8.30
C PRO A 210 -6.79 -14.66 6.86
N SER A 211 -5.70 -15.16 6.27
CA SER A 211 -5.33 -14.81 4.90
C SER A 211 -6.37 -15.27 3.88
N CYS A 212 -6.48 -14.50 2.80
CA CYS A 212 -7.27 -14.83 1.61
C CYS A 212 -6.41 -15.21 0.39
N LEU A 213 -5.08 -15.20 0.55
CA LEU A 213 -4.15 -15.54 -0.54
C LEU A 213 -4.30 -17.00 -0.94
N LYS A 214 -4.25 -17.25 -2.24
CA LYS A 214 -4.10 -18.60 -2.78
C LYS A 214 -2.62 -18.89 -2.93
N GLU A 215 -2.19 -20.07 -2.49
CA GLU A 215 -0.83 -20.53 -2.75
C GLU A 215 -0.55 -20.49 -4.25
N SER A 216 0.62 -19.96 -4.61
CA SER A 216 1.11 -20.09 -5.98
C SER A 216 1.33 -21.58 -6.26
N LEU A 217 0.45 -22.18 -7.07
CA LEU A 217 0.69 -23.50 -7.63
C LEU A 217 2.07 -23.46 -8.29
N ASN A 218 3.05 -24.14 -7.69
CA ASN A 218 4.32 -24.40 -8.34
C ASN A 218 3.95 -25.14 -9.64
N SER A 219 4.16 -24.51 -10.78
CA SER A 219 4.29 -25.23 -12.04
C SER A 219 5.61 -26.01 -11.96
N SER A 220 5.59 -27.11 -11.22
CA SER A 220 6.57 -28.16 -11.28
C SER A 220 6.23 -28.99 -12.52
N THR A 221 6.89 -28.68 -13.63
CA THR A 221 7.45 -29.57 -14.68
C THR A 221 7.92 -28.70 -15.83
#